data_AF-A0A402CWH1-F1
#
_entry.id   AF-A0A402CWH1-F1
#
_cell.length_a   1.000
_cell.length_b   1.000
_cell.length_c   1.000
_cell.angle_alpha   90.00
_cell.angle_beta   90.00
_cell.angle_gamma   90.00
#
_symmetry.space_group_name_H-M   'P 1'
#
loop_
_entity.id
_entity.type
_entity.pdbx_description
1 polymer ?
#
loop_
_entity_poly.entity_id
_entity_poly.type
_entity_poly.pdbx_seq_one_letter_code
_entity_poly.pdbx_strand_id
1 'polypeptide(L)'
;MKFVSPLSEADQADLAAVYRSSPSYRQRQRAQAVLLSAKGFTLDQLSDIVEAESATISHWLDQWQAHGLPGLSDAPKSGRPRKIDAVVEAHLHDILQFPTPNLKAALEEALQKKGSK
;
A
#
# COMPACT_ATOMS: atom_id res chain seq x y z
N MET A 1 25.53 -1.72 10.77
CA MET A 1 25.14 -0.61 9.86
C MET A 1 24.56 -1.22 8.60
N LYS A 2 23.46 -0.68 8.08
CA LYS A 2 22.74 -1.24 6.93
C LYS A 2 22.84 -0.29 5.76
N PHE A 3 23.21 -0.83 4.60
CA PHE A 3 23.30 -0.10 3.35
C PHE A 3 22.66 -0.93 2.23
N VAL A 4 22.14 -0.24 1.22
CA VAL A 4 21.74 -0.92 -0.02
C VAL A 4 22.96 -1.37 -0.81
N SER A 5 22.77 -2.42 -1.61
CA SER A 5 23.77 -2.86 -2.58
C SER A 5 24.08 -1.73 -3.58
N PRO A 6 25.26 -1.72 -4.22
CA PRO A 6 25.59 -0.76 -5.25
C PRO A 6 24.49 -0.70 -6.32
N LEU A 7 24.00 0.50 -6.61
CA LEU A 7 22.93 0.72 -7.58
C LEU A 7 23.49 0.71 -9.01
N SER A 8 22.81 0.02 -9.92
CA SER A 8 23.11 0.12 -11.35
C SER A 8 22.84 1.54 -11.87
N GLU A 9 23.43 1.93 -13.00
CA GLU A 9 23.15 3.24 -13.62
C GLU A 9 21.65 3.41 -13.94
N ALA A 10 20.98 2.33 -14.35
CA ALA A 10 19.54 2.32 -14.60
C ALA A 10 18.76 2.58 -13.31
N ASP A 11 19.08 1.86 -12.22
CA ASP A 11 18.41 2.08 -10.92
C ASP A 11 18.62 3.49 -10.39
N GLN A 12 19.83 4.03 -10.54
CA GLN A 12 20.13 5.41 -10.15
C GLN A 12 19.30 6.41 -10.95
N ALA A 13 19.18 6.22 -12.27
CA ALA A 13 18.38 7.08 -13.12
C ALA A 13 16.89 7.02 -12.74
N ASP A 14 16.35 5.83 -12.51
CA ASP A 14 14.96 5.61 -12.15
C ASP A 14 14.63 6.20 -10.77
N LEU A 15 15.46 5.93 -9.76
CA LEU A 15 15.31 6.53 -8.42
C LEU A 15 15.42 8.05 -8.48
N ALA A 16 16.30 8.58 -9.30
CA ALA A 16 16.46 10.02 -9.47
C ALA A 16 15.27 10.65 -10.20
N ALA A 17 14.63 9.93 -11.13
CA ALA A 17 13.38 10.35 -11.75
C ALA A 17 12.24 10.38 -10.71
N VAL A 18 12.06 9.30 -9.94
CA VAL A 18 11.06 9.21 -8.87
C VAL A 18 11.25 10.33 -7.85
N TYR A 19 12.48 10.55 -7.39
CA TYR A 19 12.80 11.61 -6.44
C TYR A 19 12.43 13.01 -6.95
N ARG A 20 12.64 13.28 -8.24
CA ARG A 20 12.40 14.61 -8.83
C ARG A 20 10.93 14.87 -9.20
N SER A 21 10.21 13.86 -9.69
CA SER A 21 8.93 14.07 -10.37
C SER A 21 7.76 13.27 -9.81
N SER A 22 7.97 12.32 -8.89
CA SER A 22 6.84 11.55 -8.34
C SER A 22 5.85 12.48 -7.65
N PRO A 23 4.53 12.36 -7.89
CA PRO A 23 3.52 13.13 -7.18
C PRO A 23 3.44 12.78 -5.69
N SER A 24 3.85 11.57 -5.31
CA SER A 24 3.82 11.11 -3.92
C SER A 24 5.05 11.56 -3.15
N TYR A 25 4.86 12.45 -2.17
CA TYR A 25 5.93 12.89 -1.26
C TYR A 25 6.66 11.72 -0.60
N ARG A 26 5.91 10.70 -0.17
CA ARG A 26 6.47 9.50 0.47
C ARG A 26 7.35 8.70 -0.48
N GLN A 27 6.95 8.56 -1.75
CA GLN A 27 7.81 7.90 -2.75
C GLN A 27 9.08 8.70 -3.00
N ARG A 28 9.01 10.04 -3.05
CA ARG A 28 10.19 10.89 -3.20
C ARG A 28 11.16 10.72 -2.02
N GLN A 29 10.68 10.79 -0.79
CA GLN A 29 11.49 10.54 0.43
C GLN A 29 12.16 9.17 0.41
N ARG A 30 11.39 8.12 0.08
CA ARG A 30 11.89 6.74 0.01
C ARG A 30 12.99 6.60 -1.05
N ALA A 31 12.78 7.16 -2.24
CA ALA A 31 13.78 7.15 -3.31
C ALA A 31 15.05 7.92 -2.91
N GLN A 32 14.90 9.07 -2.24
CA GLN A 32 16.02 9.85 -1.71
C GLN A 32 16.84 9.03 -0.70
N ALA A 33 16.17 8.33 0.21
CA ALA A 33 16.83 7.49 1.22
C ALA A 33 17.66 6.37 0.58
N VAL A 34 17.14 5.70 -0.46
CA VAL A 34 17.88 4.67 -1.21
C VAL A 34 19.12 5.25 -1.90
N LEU A 35 18.96 6.38 -2.60
CA LEU A 35 20.07 7.05 -3.29
C LEU A 35 21.19 7.48 -2.33
N LEU A 36 20.82 7.99 -1.15
CA LEU A 36 21.79 8.40 -0.13
C LEU A 36 22.42 7.19 0.57
N SER A 37 21.65 6.14 0.84
CA SER A 37 22.20 4.90 1.39
C SER A 37 23.26 4.29 0.46
N ALA A 38 23.04 4.30 -0.86
CA ALA A 38 24.01 3.85 -1.85
C ALA A 38 25.30 4.69 -1.89
N LYS A 39 25.23 5.94 -1.41
CA LYS A 39 26.39 6.84 -1.25
C LYS A 39 27.10 6.68 0.10
N GLY A 40 26.66 5.74 0.95
CA GLY A 40 27.29 5.43 2.23
C GLY A 40 26.76 6.22 3.43
N PHE A 41 25.61 6.90 3.31
CA PHE A 41 25.00 7.58 4.44
C PHE A 41 24.40 6.56 5.43
N THR A 42 24.67 6.74 6.72
CA THR A 42 24.17 5.86 7.79
C THR A 42 22.67 6.09 8.05
N LEU A 43 21.99 5.13 8.69
CA LEU A 43 20.57 5.29 9.03
C LEU A 43 20.29 6.54 9.88
N ASP A 44 21.19 6.88 10.78
CA ASP A 44 21.04 8.07 11.64
C ASP A 44 21.17 9.36 10.82
N GLN A 45 22.15 9.43 9.91
CA GLN A 45 22.27 10.56 8.98
C GLN A 45 21.06 10.66 8.05
N LEU A 46 20.54 9.52 7.59
CA LEU A 46 19.33 9.49 6.78
C LEU A 46 18.13 9.98 7.58
N SER A 47 18.02 9.61 8.86
CA SER A 47 16.95 10.07 9.76
C SER A 47 16.89 11.59 9.83
N ASP A 48 18.05 12.24 9.92
CA ASP A 48 18.15 13.71 9.92
C ASP A 48 17.81 14.33 8.57
N ILE A 49 18.17 13.68 7.44
CA ILE A 49 17.97 14.23 6.09
C ILE A 49 16.53 14.05 5.60
N VAL A 50 15.95 12.87 5.79
CA VAL A 50 14.61 12.54 5.28
C VAL A 50 13.53 12.65 6.34
N GLU A 51 13.85 13.07 7.57
CA GLU A 51 12.91 13.28 8.67
C GLU A 51 12.04 12.05 8.97
N ALA A 52 12.65 10.86 8.97
CA ALA A 52 11.98 9.60 9.22
C ALA A 52 12.80 8.72 10.17
N GLU A 53 12.15 7.93 11.01
CA GLU A 53 12.84 7.09 11.98
C GLU A 53 13.74 6.04 11.31
N SER A 54 14.93 5.79 11.88
CA SER A 54 15.91 4.80 11.38
C SER A 54 15.31 3.41 11.12
N ALA A 55 14.34 2.96 11.92
CA ALA A 55 13.63 1.70 11.73
C ALA A 55 12.75 1.70 10.47
N THR A 56 12.09 2.83 10.19
CA THR A 56 11.26 3.04 8.99
C THR A 56 12.14 3.09 7.75
N ILE A 57 13.27 3.80 7.81
CA ILE A 57 14.24 3.85 6.71
C ILE A 57 14.80 2.46 6.43
N SER A 58 15.20 1.73 7.47
CA SER A 58 15.66 0.34 7.36
C SER A 58 14.65 -0.53 6.59
N HIS A 59 13.36 -0.40 6.90
CA HIS A 59 12.30 -1.11 6.18
C HIS A 59 12.22 -0.69 4.69
N TRP A 60 12.32 0.60 4.37
CA TRP A 60 12.32 1.06 2.98
C TRP A 60 13.49 0.48 2.18
N LEU A 61 14.68 0.39 2.79
CA LEU A 61 15.85 -0.21 2.16
C LEU A 61 15.65 -1.72 1.91
N ASP A 62 15.02 -2.45 2.84
CA ASP A 62 14.66 -3.86 2.62
C ASP A 62 13.70 -4.02 1.44
N GLN A 63 12.65 -3.20 1.39
CA GLN A 63 11.66 -3.26 0.34
C GLN A 63 12.27 -2.94 -1.03
N TRP A 64 13.18 -1.97 -1.09
CA TRP A 64 13.97 -1.70 -2.29
C TRP A 64 14.81 -2.92 -2.70
N GLN A 65 15.55 -3.53 -1.78
CA GLN A 65 16.40 -4.69 -2.10
C GLN A 65 15.59 -5.90 -2.55
N ALA A 66 14.38 -6.09 -1.99
CA ALA A 66 13.51 -7.21 -2.33
C ALA A 66 12.72 -7.00 -3.62
N HIS A 67 12.28 -5.77 -3.91
CA HIS A 67 11.26 -5.50 -4.92
C HIS A 67 11.61 -4.37 -5.90
N GLY A 68 12.74 -3.68 -5.74
CA GLY A 68 13.11 -2.52 -6.54
C GLY A 68 12.12 -1.36 -6.39
N LEU A 69 11.87 -0.63 -7.49
CA LEU A 69 10.96 0.52 -7.51
C LEU A 69 9.54 0.22 -6.99
N PRO A 70 8.89 -0.92 -7.33
CA PRO A 70 7.63 -1.32 -6.72
C PRO A 70 7.63 -1.28 -5.19
N GLY A 71 8.75 -1.63 -4.55
CA GLY A 71 8.91 -1.64 -3.09
C GLY A 71 8.84 -0.25 -2.44
N LEU A 72 8.99 0.82 -3.22
CA LEU A 72 8.91 2.20 -2.73
C LEU A 72 7.49 2.77 -2.78
N SER A 73 6.57 2.10 -3.47
CA SER A 73 5.19 2.53 -3.61
C SER A 73 4.34 2.17 -2.39
N ASP A 74 3.27 2.92 -2.15
CA ASP A 74 2.30 2.53 -1.13
C ASP A 74 1.53 1.30 -1.60
N ALA A 75 1.36 0.33 -0.69
CA ALA A 75 0.50 -0.81 -0.93
C ALA A 75 -0.95 -0.36 -1.20
N PRO A 76 -1.70 -1.07 -2.06
CA PRO A 76 -3.10 -0.78 -2.28
C PRO A 76 -3.84 -0.80 -0.94
N LYS A 77 -4.48 0.33 -0.60
CA LYS A 77 -5.30 0.43 0.60
C LYS A 77 -6.56 -0.39 0.37
N SER A 78 -6.64 -1.57 0.99
CA SER A 78 -7.81 -2.48 0.92
C SER A 78 -9.12 -1.86 1.47
N GLY A 79 -9.04 -0.66 2.04
CA GLY A 79 -10.16 0.00 2.69
C GLY A 79 -10.66 -0.78 3.90
N ARG A 80 -11.78 -0.36 4.47
CA ARG A 80 -12.50 -1.21 5.42
C ARG A 80 -13.11 -2.37 4.61
N PRO A 81 -12.92 -3.64 5.02
CA PRO A 81 -13.54 -4.77 4.35
C PRO A 81 -15.06 -4.57 4.24
N ARG A 82 -15.64 -4.93 3.09
CA ARG A 82 -17.07 -4.82 2.85
C ARG A 82 -17.83 -5.65 3.89
N LYS A 83 -18.87 -5.07 4.51
CA LYS A 83 -19.72 -5.78 5.49
C LYS A 83 -20.54 -6.88 4.82
N ILE A 84 -20.92 -6.68 3.55
CA ILE A 84 -21.77 -7.56 2.77
C ILE A 84 -20.92 -8.21 1.66
N ASP A 85 -21.14 -9.49 1.40
CA ASP A 85 -20.43 -10.20 0.32
C ASP A 85 -21.22 -10.06 -0.98
N ALA A 86 -20.60 -10.43 -2.11
CA ALA A 86 -21.22 -10.30 -3.42
C ALA A 86 -22.49 -11.15 -3.59
N VAL A 87 -22.61 -12.26 -2.84
CA VAL A 87 -23.77 -13.17 -2.92
C VAL A 87 -24.98 -12.54 -2.25
N VAL A 88 -24.80 -12.01 -1.05
CA VAL A 88 -25.84 -11.27 -0.33
C VAL A 88 -26.20 -10.00 -1.08
N GLU A 89 -25.22 -9.28 -1.64
CA GLU A 89 -25.47 -8.07 -2.47
C GLU A 89 -26.34 -8.40 -3.70
N ALA A 90 -26.03 -9.47 -4.43
CA ALA A 90 -26.84 -9.92 -5.57
C ALA A 90 -28.27 -10.33 -5.14
N HIS A 91 -28.39 -11.02 -4.01
CA HIS A 91 -29.70 -11.43 -3.49
C HIS A 91 -30.56 -10.23 -3.03
N LEU A 92 -29.95 -9.24 -2.40
CA LEU A 92 -30.62 -7.98 -2.05
C LEU A 92 -31.09 -7.22 -3.29
N HIS A 93 -30.27 -7.20 -4.35
CA HIS A 93 -30.66 -6.61 -5.64
C HIS A 93 -31.88 -7.29 -6.25
N ASP A 94 -31.94 -8.63 -6.22
CA ASP A 94 -33.07 -9.41 -6.72
C ASP A 94 -34.37 -9.10 -5.96
N ILE A 95 -34.30 -9.05 -4.62
CA ILE A 95 -35.44 -8.67 -3.76
C ILE A 95 -35.93 -7.25 -4.06
N LEU A 96 -35.02 -6.30 -4.31
CA LEU A 96 -35.38 -4.92 -4.64
C LEU A 96 -35.98 -4.79 -6.05
N GLN A 97 -35.54 -5.62 -6.99
CA GLN A 97 -36.05 -5.64 -8.37
C GLN A 97 -37.41 -6.33 -8.48
N PHE A 98 -37.64 -7.37 -7.68
CA PHE A 98 -38.90 -8.13 -7.60
C PHE A 98 -39.42 -8.16 -6.16
N PRO A 99 -40.02 -7.05 -5.69
CA PRO A 99 -40.41 -6.91 -4.29
C PRO A 99 -41.49 -7.92 -3.91
N THR A 100 -41.21 -8.69 -2.86
CA THR A 100 -42.22 -9.55 -2.24
C THR A 100 -43.16 -8.71 -1.38
N PRO A 101 -44.40 -9.17 -1.13
CA PRO A 101 -45.33 -8.48 -0.23
C PRO A 101 -44.79 -8.27 1.19
N ASN A 102 -43.77 -9.04 1.60
CA ASN A 102 -43.10 -8.90 2.88
C ASN A 102 -41.60 -8.61 2.72
N LEU A 103 -41.31 -7.48 2.04
CA LEU A 103 -39.96 -6.99 1.76
C LEU A 103 -39.05 -6.98 3.00
N LYS A 104 -39.57 -6.52 4.14
CA LYS A 104 -38.78 -6.40 5.38
C LYS A 104 -38.26 -7.77 5.84
N ALA A 105 -39.13 -8.78 5.88
CA ALA A 105 -38.75 -10.14 6.29
C ALA A 105 -37.75 -10.76 5.30
N ALA A 106 -37.94 -10.55 3.99
CA ALA A 106 -37.02 -11.03 2.96
C ALA A 106 -35.62 -10.40 3.07
N LEU A 107 -35.55 -9.10 3.38
CA LEU A 107 -34.29 -8.39 3.62
C LEU A 107 -33.59 -8.88 4.90
N GLU A 108 -34.35 -9.09 5.99
CA GLU A 108 -33.80 -9.64 7.24
C GLU A 108 -33.24 -11.05 7.05
N GLU A 109 -33.92 -11.93 6.31
CA GLU A 109 -33.44 -13.28 5.99
C GLU A 109 -32.15 -13.24 5.13
N ALA A 110 -32.13 -12.37 4.11
CA ALA A 110 -30.96 -12.17 3.25
C ALA A 110 -29.73 -11.68 4.03
N LEU A 111 -29.94 -10.80 5.02
CA LEU A 111 -28.88 -10.29 5.89
C LEU A 111 -28.46 -11.29 6.99
N GLN A 112 -29.37 -12.15 7.47
CA GLN A 112 -29.11 -13.17 8.50
C GLN A 112 -28.31 -14.38 7.98
N LYS A 113 -28.35 -14.67 6.67
CA LYS A 113 -27.56 -15.76 6.06
C LYS A 113 -26.03 -15.56 6.14
N LYS A 114 -25.56 -14.44 6.70
CA LYS A 114 -24.15 -14.14 6.94
C LYS A 114 -23.76 -14.31 8.42
N GLY A 115 -23.76 -15.55 8.89
CA GLY A 115 -23.26 -15.95 10.21
C GLY A 115 -22.48 -17.27 10.24
N SER A 116 -22.28 -17.96 9.11
CA SER A 116 -21.63 -19.27 9.12
C SER A 116 -20.80 -19.54 7.87
N LYS A 117 -19.68 -18.81 7.71
CA LYS A 117 -18.36 -19.36 7.36
C LYS A 117 -17.32 -18.25 7.29
#